data_AF-A0A6V7YCH8-F1
#
_entry.id   AF-A0A6V7YCH8-F1
#
_cell.length_a   1.000
_cell.length_b   1.000
_cell.length_c   1.000
_cell.angle_alpha   90.00
_cell.angle_beta   90.00
_cell.angle_gamma   90.00
#
_symmetry.space_group_name_H-M   'P 1'
#
loop_
_entity.id
_entity.type
_entity.pdbx_description
1 polymer ?
#
loop_
_entity_poly.entity_id
_entity_poly.type
_entity_poly.pdbx_seq_one_letter_code
_entity_poly.pdbx_strand_id
1 'polypeptide(L)'
;MEDGKIWRSPLKQNGKSCMICGNNRSITFSHRPYAQTKVDKQIITQTPLRDFTQWILFELNPQYSTMAFSHNGGRYDMVMVFREIYLKGVVPSMIRRGNKLYELKIPRNNKCNEVVFRDSYNLCPVALGKLIGAFGLQVTEKQFFPHLANISENYGRTLQQLPPKSDYLYEGMRPDKQNEFDKWYEEEKNQQFSLDEALAEYCTNDVQILTEALIAFRKNLWKLAKGKIHNLKHPRKELTYYEMQ
;
A
#
# COMPACT_ATOMS: atom_id res chain seq x y z
N MET A 1 -26.10 13.35 -4.79
CA MET A 1 -25.49 12.27 -3.98
C MET A 1 -24.00 12.52 -4.00
N GLU A 2 -23.39 12.85 -2.86
CA GLU A 2 -21.98 13.20 -2.78
C GLU A 2 -21.11 12.07 -3.34
N ASP A 3 -20.08 12.41 -4.13
CA ASP A 3 -18.99 11.54 -4.63
C ASP A 3 -18.11 10.93 -3.51
N GLY A 4 -18.68 10.83 -2.30
CA GLY A 4 -18.09 10.31 -1.09
C GLY A 4 -17.94 8.80 -1.18
N LYS A 5 -16.70 8.37 -1.45
CA LYS A 5 -16.19 7.03 -1.14
C LYS A 5 -16.80 5.86 -1.94
N ILE A 6 -17.09 6.03 -3.23
CA ILE A 6 -17.41 4.91 -4.15
C ILE A 6 -16.33 3.81 -4.10
N TRP A 7 -15.06 4.17 -3.89
CA TRP A 7 -13.97 3.21 -3.73
C TRP A 7 -14.02 2.40 -2.42
N ARG A 8 -14.72 2.91 -1.39
CA ARG A 8 -15.05 2.16 -0.15
C ARG A 8 -16.39 1.42 -0.23
N SER A 9 -17.14 1.54 -1.33
CA SER A 9 -18.38 0.78 -1.50
C SER A 9 -18.09 -0.73 -1.42
N PRO A 10 -19.08 -1.60 -1.19
CA PRO A 10 -18.85 -3.05 -1.22
C PRO A 10 -18.38 -3.52 -2.61
N LEU A 11 -17.47 -4.51 -2.68
CA LEU A 11 -17.04 -5.10 -3.96
C LEU A 11 -18.15 -5.87 -4.66
N LYS A 12 -19.13 -6.31 -3.87
CA LYS A 12 -20.34 -6.96 -4.36
C LYS A 12 -21.46 -5.93 -4.36
N GLN A 13 -21.97 -5.62 -5.54
CA GLN A 13 -23.20 -4.86 -5.71
C GLN A 13 -24.23 -5.79 -6.36
N ASN A 14 -25.41 -5.92 -5.76
CA ASN A 14 -26.49 -6.78 -6.25
C ASN A 14 -26.04 -8.24 -6.49
N GLY A 15 -25.21 -8.77 -5.59
CA GLY A 15 -24.70 -10.16 -5.66
C GLY A 15 -23.60 -10.41 -6.71
N LYS A 16 -23.23 -9.41 -7.52
CA LYS A 16 -22.16 -9.52 -8.52
C LYS A 16 -20.90 -8.82 -8.02
N SER A 17 -19.77 -9.49 -8.20
CA SER A 17 -18.45 -8.95 -7.85
C SER A 17 -17.98 -7.92 -8.87
N CYS A 18 -17.11 -7.02 -8.45
CA CYS A 18 -16.48 -6.05 -9.34
C CYS A 18 -15.73 -6.78 -10.46
N MET A 19 -16.00 -6.43 -11.71
CA MET A 19 -15.35 -7.07 -12.89
C MET A 19 -13.84 -6.78 -12.96
N ILE A 20 -13.40 -5.70 -12.31
CA ILE A 20 -12.00 -5.22 -12.31
C ILE A 20 -11.28 -5.74 -11.08
N CYS A 21 -11.77 -5.41 -9.88
CA CYS A 21 -11.13 -5.75 -8.61
C CYS A 21 -11.42 -7.18 -8.14
N GLY A 22 -12.38 -7.87 -8.75
CA GLY A 22 -12.82 -9.19 -8.31
C GLY A 22 -13.52 -9.16 -6.95
N ASN A 23 -13.21 -10.14 -6.11
CA ASN A 23 -13.88 -10.39 -4.83
C ASN A 23 -13.23 -9.72 -3.62
N ASN A 24 -11.95 -9.32 -3.72
CA ASN A 24 -11.15 -8.87 -2.58
C ASN A 24 -10.50 -7.51 -2.88
N ARG A 25 -10.68 -6.53 -1.99
CA ARG A 25 -9.98 -5.23 -1.99
C ARG A 25 -8.66 -5.35 -1.28
N SER A 26 -8.65 -6.05 -0.15
CA SER A 26 -7.45 -6.31 0.65
C SER A 26 -7.09 -7.78 0.61
N ILE A 27 -5.94 -8.07 0.01
CA ILE A 27 -5.33 -9.40 0.02
C ILE A 27 -3.97 -9.26 0.70
N THR A 28 -3.70 -10.15 1.65
CA THR A 28 -2.42 -10.18 2.36
C THR A 28 -1.71 -11.50 2.12
N PHE A 29 -0.39 -11.43 2.10
CA PHE A 29 0.50 -12.58 2.00
C PHE A 29 1.36 -12.57 3.26
N SER A 30 1.23 -13.59 4.10
CA SER A 30 1.79 -13.58 5.45
C SER A 30 2.39 -14.92 5.83
N HIS A 31 3.47 -14.91 6.62
CA HIS A 31 4.04 -16.13 7.19
C HIS A 31 3.12 -16.80 8.21
N ARG A 32 2.35 -15.98 8.94
CA ARG A 32 1.47 -16.42 10.03
C ARG A 32 0.07 -15.85 9.84
N PRO A 33 -0.96 -16.59 10.27
CA PRO A 33 -2.32 -16.07 10.30
C PRO A 33 -2.50 -15.05 11.42
N TYR A 34 -3.47 -14.18 11.24
CA TYR A 34 -3.97 -13.25 12.25
C TYR A 34 -5.50 -13.19 12.16
N ALA A 35 -6.15 -12.75 13.23
CA ALA A 35 -7.60 -12.79 13.37
C ALA A 35 -8.24 -11.43 13.63
N GLN A 36 -7.51 -10.48 14.23
CA GLN A 36 -8.10 -9.20 14.66
C GLN A 36 -8.10 -8.17 13.53
N THR A 37 -7.05 -8.16 12.70
CA THR A 37 -7.00 -7.26 11.54
C THR A 37 -7.92 -7.72 10.41
N LYS A 38 -8.85 -6.85 9.99
CA LYS A 38 -9.82 -7.15 8.94
C LYS A 38 -9.20 -7.00 7.55
N VAL A 39 -9.16 -8.10 6.81
CA VAL A 39 -8.81 -8.14 5.38
C VAL A 39 -9.76 -9.10 4.64
N ASP A 40 -9.95 -8.91 3.34
CA ASP A 40 -10.88 -9.73 2.57
C ASP A 40 -10.33 -11.15 2.34
N LYS A 41 -9.01 -11.28 2.17
CA LYS A 41 -8.33 -12.57 2.01
C LYS A 41 -6.94 -12.55 2.63
N GLN A 42 -6.66 -13.56 3.46
CA GLN A 42 -5.31 -13.88 3.93
C GLN A 42 -4.76 -15.08 3.16
N ILE A 43 -3.55 -14.95 2.63
CA ILE A 43 -2.78 -16.04 2.01
C ILE A 43 -1.61 -16.36 2.94
N ILE A 44 -1.71 -17.47 3.65
CA ILE A 44 -0.67 -17.91 4.58
C ILE A 44 0.34 -18.76 3.82
N THR A 45 1.60 -18.35 3.84
CA THR A 45 2.66 -18.95 3.03
C THR A 45 4.04 -18.77 3.66
N GLN A 46 4.94 -19.71 3.39
CA GLN A 46 6.35 -19.59 3.79
C GLN A 46 7.15 -18.65 2.89
N THR A 47 6.59 -18.22 1.75
CA THR A 47 7.26 -17.31 0.81
C THR A 47 6.35 -16.15 0.39
N PRO A 48 5.97 -15.22 1.30
CA PRO A 48 5.02 -14.16 1.00
C PRO A 48 5.35 -13.31 -0.21
N LEU A 49 6.62 -12.89 -0.36
CA LEU A 49 7.05 -12.06 -1.48
C LEU A 49 6.96 -12.80 -2.82
N ARG A 50 7.32 -14.09 -2.84
CA ARG A 50 7.26 -14.94 -4.04
C ARG A 50 5.81 -15.15 -4.49
N ASP A 51 4.92 -15.40 -3.53
CA ASP A 51 3.50 -15.67 -3.80
C ASP A 51 2.75 -14.40 -4.17
N PHE A 52 3.07 -13.27 -3.51
CA PHE A 52 2.61 -11.95 -3.95
C PHE A 52 3.02 -11.66 -5.40
N THR A 53 4.29 -11.93 -5.74
CA THR A 53 4.80 -11.73 -7.11
C THR A 53 4.14 -12.68 -8.10
N GLN A 54 3.86 -13.93 -7.72
CA GLN A 54 3.09 -14.86 -8.55
C GLN A 54 1.68 -14.32 -8.82
N TRP A 55 0.98 -13.95 -7.75
CA TRP A 55 -0.40 -13.47 -7.83
C TRP A 55 -0.53 -12.23 -8.71
N ILE A 56 0.29 -11.21 -8.48
CA ILE A 56 0.16 -9.93 -9.21
C ILE A 56 0.46 -10.07 -10.71
N LEU A 57 1.38 -10.96 -11.08
CA LEU A 57 1.76 -11.17 -12.47
C LEU A 57 0.80 -12.07 -13.25
N PHE A 58 0.13 -13.02 -12.58
CA PHE A 58 -0.50 -14.16 -13.25
C PHE A 58 -1.96 -14.42 -12.87
N GLU A 59 -2.44 -13.90 -11.74
CA GLU A 59 -3.78 -14.24 -11.22
C GLU A 59 -4.78 -13.09 -11.30
N LEU A 60 -4.32 -11.87 -11.58
CA LEU A 60 -5.21 -10.73 -11.86
C LEU A 60 -5.91 -10.86 -13.21
N ASN A 61 -7.03 -10.15 -13.37
CA ASN A 61 -7.80 -10.17 -14.61
C ASN A 61 -6.96 -9.62 -15.80
N PRO A 62 -6.66 -10.45 -16.82
CA PRO A 62 -5.82 -10.04 -17.95
C PRO A 62 -6.50 -9.04 -18.89
N GLN A 63 -7.74 -8.61 -18.67
CA GLN A 63 -8.33 -7.54 -19.48
C GLN A 63 -7.85 -6.15 -19.04
N TYR A 64 -7.35 -6.02 -17.81
CA TYR A 64 -6.98 -4.75 -17.23
C TYR A 64 -5.46 -4.66 -17.00
N SER A 65 -4.94 -3.44 -17.06
CA SER A 65 -3.55 -3.15 -16.68
C SER A 65 -3.50 -2.84 -15.18
N THR A 66 -2.50 -3.37 -14.49
CA THR A 66 -2.33 -3.17 -13.04
C THR A 66 -1.28 -2.11 -12.76
N MET A 67 -1.66 -1.09 -11.99
CA MET A 67 -0.73 -0.10 -11.44
C MET A 67 -0.46 -0.44 -9.97
N ALA A 68 0.77 -0.85 -9.65
CA ALA A 68 1.18 -1.16 -8.30
C ALA A 68 2.00 -0.01 -7.70
N PHE A 69 1.57 0.53 -6.57
CA PHE A 69 2.27 1.61 -5.89
C PHE A 69 2.85 1.15 -4.56
N SER A 70 4.07 1.56 -4.29
CA SER A 70 4.71 1.55 -2.98
C SER A 70 5.15 2.98 -2.65
N HIS A 71 5.31 3.31 -1.36
CA HIS A 71 5.73 4.65 -0.96
C HIS A 71 7.21 4.67 -0.57
N ASN A 72 8.05 5.31 -1.39
CA ASN A 72 9.51 5.24 -1.35
C ASN A 72 10.08 3.84 -1.70
N GLY A 73 9.25 2.94 -2.24
CA GLY A 73 9.65 1.57 -2.52
C GLY A 73 10.61 1.42 -3.70
N GLY A 74 10.86 2.48 -4.46
CA GLY A 74 11.88 2.50 -5.51
C GLY A 74 13.31 2.22 -4.99
N ARG A 75 13.54 2.37 -3.69
CA ARG A 75 14.80 2.04 -3.01
C ARG A 75 14.73 0.75 -2.16
N TYR A 76 13.52 0.21 -1.97
CA TYR A 76 13.25 -0.90 -1.05
C TYR A 76 12.37 -1.95 -1.74
N ASP A 77 11.04 -1.85 -1.61
CA ASP A 77 10.05 -2.85 -2.03
C ASP A 77 10.23 -3.31 -3.49
N MET A 78 10.42 -2.35 -4.41
CA MET A 78 10.55 -2.65 -5.84
C MET A 78 11.81 -3.44 -6.16
N VAL A 79 12.88 -3.28 -5.37
CA VAL A 79 14.13 -4.05 -5.53
C VAL A 79 13.90 -5.51 -5.14
N MET A 80 13.17 -5.75 -4.05
CA MET A 80 12.82 -7.10 -3.60
C MET A 80 11.89 -7.79 -4.60
N VAL A 81 10.85 -7.11 -5.07
CA VAL A 81 9.92 -7.63 -6.07
C VAL A 81 10.63 -7.89 -7.41
N PHE A 82 11.55 -7.01 -7.83
CA PHE A 82 12.35 -7.21 -9.04
C PHE A 82 13.14 -8.52 -9.00
N ARG A 83 13.73 -8.88 -7.85
CA ARG A 83 14.42 -10.16 -7.68
C ARG A 83 13.48 -11.34 -7.96
N GLU A 84 12.28 -11.34 -7.38
CA GLU A 84 11.31 -12.43 -7.59
C GLU A 84 10.79 -12.50 -9.04
N ILE A 85 10.60 -11.35 -9.68
CA ILE A 85 10.27 -11.26 -11.12
C ILE A 85 11.38 -11.87 -11.97
N TYR A 86 12.63 -11.52 -11.68
CA TYR A 86 13.81 -12.03 -12.40
C TYR A 86 13.96 -13.54 -12.25
N LEU A 87 13.80 -14.07 -11.03
CA LEU A 87 13.84 -15.52 -10.77
C LEU A 87 12.75 -16.32 -11.50
N LYS A 88 11.65 -15.66 -11.88
CA LYS A 88 10.58 -16.26 -12.70
C LYS A 88 10.86 -16.19 -14.21
N GLY A 89 12.01 -15.65 -14.63
CA GLY A 89 12.36 -15.49 -16.03
C GLY A 89 11.56 -14.40 -16.76
N VAL A 90 10.93 -13.49 -16.02
CA VAL A 90 10.23 -12.33 -16.59
C VAL A 90 11.20 -11.16 -16.69
N VAL A 91 11.30 -10.55 -17.87
CA VAL A 91 12.19 -9.40 -18.11
C VAL A 91 11.37 -8.12 -18.17
N PRO A 92 11.41 -7.26 -17.13
CA PRO A 92 10.70 -5.99 -17.12
C PRO A 92 11.48 -4.89 -17.85
N SER A 93 10.76 -3.91 -18.38
CA SER A 93 11.32 -2.60 -18.71
C SER A 93 11.52 -1.79 -17.43
N MET A 94 12.62 -1.03 -17.35
CA MET A 94 13.02 -0.31 -16.13
C MET A 94 13.36 1.14 -16.42
N ILE A 95 12.82 2.04 -15.60
CA ILE A 95 13.29 3.43 -15.48
C ILE A 95 13.99 3.55 -14.13
N ARG A 96 15.29 3.87 -14.12
CA ARG A 96 16.09 3.94 -12.89
C ARG A 96 17.16 5.03 -12.93
N ARG A 97 17.59 5.49 -11.76
CA ARG A 97 18.80 6.30 -11.57
C ARG A 97 19.65 5.68 -10.47
N GLY A 98 20.84 5.19 -10.84
CA GLY A 98 21.62 4.34 -9.94
C GLY A 98 20.79 3.12 -9.50
N ASN A 99 20.69 2.93 -8.18
CA ASN A 99 19.92 1.86 -7.55
C ASN A 99 18.45 2.22 -7.29
N LYS A 100 18.04 3.47 -7.53
CA LYS A 100 16.63 3.86 -7.37
C LYS A 100 15.84 3.48 -8.63
N LEU A 101 14.85 2.61 -8.47
CA LEU A 101 13.84 2.30 -9.48
C LEU A 101 12.71 3.33 -9.42
N TYR A 102 12.41 3.98 -10.55
CA TYR A 102 11.24 4.86 -10.70
C TYR A 102 10.04 4.09 -11.25
N GLU A 103 10.30 3.15 -12.16
CA GLU A 103 9.29 2.31 -12.77
C GLU A 103 9.86 0.92 -13.08
N LEU A 104 9.06 -0.11 -12.82
CA LEU A 104 9.27 -1.48 -13.28
C LEU A 104 8.01 -1.91 -14.05
N LYS A 105 8.12 -2.02 -15.38
CA LYS A 105 7.00 -2.34 -16.26
C LYS A 105 7.13 -3.74 -16.86
N ILE A 106 6.14 -4.58 -16.60
CA ILE A 106 5.97 -5.90 -17.21
C ILE A 106 4.89 -5.73 -18.29
N PRO A 107 5.23 -5.83 -19.59
CA PRO A 107 4.24 -5.76 -20.65
C PRO A 107 3.39 -7.04 -20.68
N ARG A 108 2.13 -6.92 -21.10
CA ARG A 108 1.26 -8.07 -21.32
C ARG A 108 1.86 -9.02 -22.36
N ASN A 109 1.79 -10.32 -22.09
CA ASN A 109 2.04 -11.36 -23.09
C ASN A 109 1.16 -12.59 -22.80
N ASN A 110 1.37 -13.68 -23.54
CA ASN A 110 0.58 -14.92 -23.39
C ASN A 110 0.71 -15.60 -22.03
N LYS A 111 1.69 -15.19 -21.20
CA LYS A 111 1.98 -15.76 -19.89
C LYS A 111 1.70 -14.79 -18.75
N CYS A 112 1.81 -13.47 -18.93
CA CYS A 112 1.71 -12.50 -17.84
C CYS A 112 0.79 -11.32 -18.14
N ASN A 113 0.19 -10.78 -17.07
CA ASN A 113 -0.57 -9.54 -17.08
C ASN A 113 0.34 -8.33 -17.31
N GLU A 114 -0.23 -7.24 -17.84
CA GLU A 114 0.46 -5.95 -17.80
C GLU A 114 0.46 -5.42 -16.36
N VAL A 115 1.65 -5.24 -15.79
CA VAL A 115 1.84 -4.70 -14.44
C VAL A 115 2.89 -3.61 -14.47
N VAL A 116 2.60 -2.46 -13.86
CA VAL A 116 3.52 -1.33 -13.74
C VAL A 116 3.69 -0.99 -12.28
N PHE A 117 4.87 -1.26 -11.73
CA PHE A 117 5.23 -0.84 -10.38
C PHE A 117 5.80 0.57 -10.43
N ARG A 118 5.33 1.44 -9.53
CA ARG A 118 5.80 2.82 -9.37
C ARG A 118 5.98 3.19 -7.91
N ASP A 119 6.88 4.14 -7.69
CA ASP A 119 7.12 4.74 -6.39
C ASP A 119 6.32 6.04 -6.25
N SER A 120 5.32 6.02 -5.35
CA SER A 120 4.42 7.14 -5.09
C SER A 120 5.11 8.33 -4.44
N TYR A 121 6.29 8.16 -3.85
CA TYR A 121 7.08 9.26 -3.30
C TYR A 121 7.50 10.26 -4.39
N ASN A 122 7.64 9.81 -5.65
CA ASN A 122 7.93 10.72 -6.76
C ASN A 122 6.73 11.59 -7.15
N LEU A 123 5.52 11.23 -6.71
CA LEU A 123 4.30 12.04 -6.88
C LEU A 123 4.05 12.93 -5.65
N CYS A 124 4.26 12.36 -4.46
CA CYS A 124 4.02 13.01 -3.17
C CYS A 124 5.28 12.86 -2.29
N PRO A 125 6.27 13.78 -2.39
CA PRO A 125 7.59 13.63 -1.75
C PRO A 125 7.58 14.04 -0.27
N VAL A 126 6.67 13.47 0.51
CA VAL A 126 6.58 13.65 1.97
C VAL A 126 6.42 12.28 2.63
N ALA A 127 6.62 12.17 3.94
CA ALA A 127 6.42 10.91 4.66
C ALA A 127 4.96 10.43 4.57
N LEU A 128 4.75 9.11 4.62
CA LEU A 128 3.43 8.49 4.45
C LEU A 128 2.38 9.07 5.42
N GLY A 129 2.69 9.14 6.72
CA GLY A 129 1.80 9.75 7.73
C GLY A 129 1.42 11.21 7.45
N LYS A 130 2.35 11.99 6.86
CA LYS A 130 2.07 13.39 6.48
C LYS A 130 1.07 13.52 5.34
N LEU A 131 0.82 12.46 4.56
CA LEU A 131 -0.20 12.48 3.51
C LEU A 131 -1.62 12.61 4.09
N ILE A 132 -1.85 12.17 5.32
CA ILE A 132 -3.15 12.29 6.00
C ILE A 132 -3.54 13.76 6.11
N GLY A 133 -2.67 14.57 6.71
CA GLY A 133 -2.87 16.02 6.82
C GLY A 133 -2.84 16.72 5.46
N ALA A 134 -1.92 16.34 4.57
CA ALA A 134 -1.77 16.99 3.27
C ALA A 134 -3.01 16.85 2.36
N PHE A 135 -3.75 15.74 2.48
CA PHE A 135 -4.95 15.48 1.68
C PHE A 135 -6.27 15.52 2.47
N GLY A 136 -6.23 15.81 3.78
CA GLY A 136 -7.42 15.80 4.64
C GLY A 136 -8.07 14.41 4.75
N LEU A 137 -7.26 13.36 4.79
CA LEU A 137 -7.74 11.97 4.79
C LEU A 137 -8.43 11.63 6.11
N GLN A 138 -9.47 10.81 6.03
CA GLN A 138 -10.22 10.32 7.19
C GLN A 138 -9.69 8.93 7.58
N VAL A 139 -8.40 8.89 7.90
CA VAL A 139 -7.64 7.72 8.34
C VAL A 139 -6.83 8.11 9.56
N THR A 140 -6.86 7.27 10.59
CA THR A 140 -6.00 7.43 11.76
C THR A 140 -4.70 6.70 11.49
N GLU A 141 -3.57 7.40 11.63
CA GLU A 141 -2.24 6.77 11.58
C GLU A 141 -2.01 5.95 12.84
N LYS A 142 -1.57 4.69 12.67
CA LYS A 142 -1.03 3.92 13.80
C LYS A 142 0.42 4.35 14.03
N GLN A 143 0.61 5.18 15.05
CA GLN A 143 1.83 5.98 15.19
C GLN A 143 3.08 5.20 15.61
N PHE A 144 2.94 4.07 16.31
CA PHE A 144 4.07 3.38 16.94
C PHE A 144 4.05 1.88 16.65
N PHE A 145 5.11 1.39 16.01
CA PHE A 145 5.36 -0.01 15.75
C PHE A 145 6.73 -0.42 16.29
N PRO A 146 6.86 -1.56 17.01
CA PRO A 146 8.14 -2.00 17.57
C PRO A 146 9.01 -2.67 16.50
N HIS A 147 9.67 -1.86 15.68
CA HIS A 147 10.50 -2.32 14.56
C HIS A 147 11.54 -3.38 14.95
N LEU A 148 12.20 -3.27 16.11
CA LEU A 148 13.21 -4.25 16.53
C LEU A 148 12.60 -5.50 17.17
N ALA A 149 11.31 -5.49 17.53
CA ALA A 149 10.60 -6.69 17.95
C ALA A 149 10.25 -7.60 16.77
N ASN A 150 10.49 -7.17 15.53
CA ASN A 150 10.27 -7.94 14.31
C ASN A 150 11.37 -9.00 14.08
N ILE A 151 11.44 -9.97 14.99
CA ILE A 151 12.40 -11.07 15.01
C ILE A 151 11.67 -12.42 15.00
N SER A 152 12.35 -13.45 14.51
CA SER A 152 11.80 -14.80 14.31
C SER A 152 11.14 -15.38 15.56
N GLU A 153 11.68 -15.05 16.74
CA GLU A 153 11.31 -15.51 18.06
C GLU A 153 9.95 -14.96 18.53
N ASN A 154 9.52 -13.82 17.98
CA ASN A 154 8.27 -13.16 18.36
C ASN A 154 7.08 -13.58 17.49
N TYR A 155 7.33 -14.17 16.32
CA TYR A 155 6.25 -14.68 15.45
C TYR A 155 5.50 -15.85 16.08
N GLY A 156 4.17 -15.85 15.95
CA GLY A 156 3.31 -16.90 16.50
C GLY A 156 3.22 -16.89 18.04
N ARG A 157 3.68 -15.82 18.69
CA ARG A 157 3.65 -15.68 20.15
C ARG A 157 2.89 -14.43 20.56
N THR A 158 2.23 -14.53 21.71
CA THR A 158 1.64 -13.39 22.41
C THR A 158 2.50 -13.08 23.63
N LEU A 159 3.09 -11.89 23.65
CA LEU A 159 3.76 -11.33 24.81
C LEU A 159 2.71 -10.82 25.80
N GLN A 160 3.01 -10.90 27.10
CA GLN A 160 2.09 -10.44 28.15
C GLN A 160 1.95 -8.92 28.21
N GLN A 161 2.93 -8.20 27.67
CA GLN A 161 3.05 -6.75 27.69
C GLN A 161 3.64 -6.27 26.36
N LEU A 162 3.60 -4.96 26.12
CA LEU A 162 4.25 -4.38 24.93
C LEU A 162 5.77 -4.64 24.94
N PRO A 163 6.41 -4.70 23.76
CA PRO A 163 7.86 -4.68 23.64
C PRO A 163 8.49 -3.50 24.40
N PRO A 164 9.76 -3.60 24.82
CA PRO A 164 10.45 -2.49 25.48
C PRO A 164 10.55 -1.27 24.56
N LYS A 165 10.68 -0.06 25.13
CA LYS A 165 10.79 1.20 24.38
C LYS A 165 11.91 1.19 23.33
N SER A 166 13.02 0.49 23.61
CA SER A 166 14.13 0.29 22.68
C SER A 166 13.68 -0.28 21.34
N ASP A 167 12.67 -1.16 21.35
CA ASP A 167 12.21 -1.85 20.15
C ASP A 167 11.45 -0.94 19.19
N TYR A 168 11.04 0.24 19.66
CA TYR A 168 10.35 1.26 18.87
C TYR A 168 11.30 2.29 18.25
N LEU A 169 12.62 2.09 18.33
CA LEU A 169 13.62 3.08 17.90
C LEU A 169 13.47 4.42 18.65
N TYR A 170 13.07 4.36 19.93
CA TYR A 170 12.77 5.52 20.76
C TYR A 170 13.90 6.57 20.81
N GLU A 171 15.16 6.13 20.86
CA GLU A 171 16.32 7.02 20.87
C GLU A 171 16.49 7.84 19.58
N GLY A 172 15.96 7.35 18.46
CA GLY A 172 15.98 8.06 17.17
C GLY A 172 14.81 9.02 16.99
N MET A 173 13.84 9.04 17.90
CA MET A 173 12.69 9.93 17.84
C MET A 173 13.07 11.36 18.22
N ARG A 174 12.41 12.34 17.60
CA ARG A 174 12.53 13.75 18.00
C ARG A 174 11.84 13.98 19.36
N PRO A 175 12.23 15.00 20.15
CA PRO A 175 11.68 15.20 21.50
C PRO A 175 10.15 15.34 21.56
N ASP A 176 9.54 15.99 20.56
CA ASP A 176 8.08 16.08 20.40
C ASP A 176 7.45 14.69 20.26
N LYS A 177 8.06 13.83 19.45
CA LYS A 177 7.57 12.46 19.23
C LYS A 177 7.83 11.53 20.42
N GLN A 178 8.91 11.74 21.15
CA GLN A 178 9.19 11.00 22.40
C GLN A 178 8.12 11.29 23.46
N ASN A 179 7.68 12.54 23.62
CA ASN A 179 6.61 12.89 24.55
C ASN A 179 5.27 12.21 24.19
N GLU A 180 4.92 12.19 22.89
CA GLU A 180 3.74 11.47 22.40
C GLU A 180 3.86 9.96 22.66
N PHE A 181 5.04 9.39 22.39
CA PHE A 181 5.34 7.98 22.63
C PHE A 181 5.22 7.63 24.11
N ASP A 182 5.81 8.41 25.00
CA ASP A 182 5.84 8.11 26.44
C ASP A 182 4.44 8.10 27.04
N LYS A 183 3.58 9.03 26.60
CA LYS A 183 2.17 9.05 27.01
C LYS A 183 1.45 7.78 26.55
N TRP A 184 1.55 7.46 25.26
CA TRP A 184 0.93 6.26 24.68
C TRP A 184 1.46 4.98 25.33
N TYR A 185 2.77 4.87 25.52
CA TYR A 185 3.41 3.68 26.07
C TYR A 185 3.00 3.45 27.52
N GLU A 186 2.90 4.50 28.33
CA GLU A 186 2.46 4.35 29.72
C GLU A 186 1.01 3.86 29.83
N GLU A 187 0.14 4.30 28.92
CA GLU A 187 -1.26 3.86 28.83
C GLU A 187 -1.37 2.40 28.38
N GLU A 188 -0.52 1.97 27.46
CA GLU A 188 -0.68 0.69 26.74
C GLU A 188 0.31 -0.40 27.17
N LYS A 189 1.36 -0.10 27.95
CA LYS A 189 2.48 -1.03 28.23
C LYS A 189 2.05 -2.40 28.75
N ASN A 190 0.97 -2.47 29.54
CA ASN A 190 0.50 -3.71 30.15
C ASN A 190 -0.43 -4.53 29.23
N GLN A 191 -0.69 -4.07 28.00
CA GLN A 191 -1.51 -4.81 27.06
C GLN A 191 -0.72 -5.96 26.43
N GLN A 192 -1.42 -7.06 26.17
CA GLN A 192 -0.86 -8.18 25.43
C GLN A 192 -0.47 -7.76 24.02
N PHE A 193 0.67 -8.26 23.55
CA PHE A 193 1.20 -7.93 22.24
C PHE A 193 1.37 -9.18 21.40
N SER A 194 0.74 -9.20 20.22
CA SER A 194 1.02 -10.18 19.17
C SER A 194 1.69 -9.47 18.00
N LEU A 195 2.91 -9.92 17.64
CA LEU A 195 3.64 -9.36 16.50
C LEU A 195 2.86 -9.58 15.19
N ASP A 196 2.21 -10.73 15.04
CA ASP A 196 1.46 -11.08 13.84
C ASP A 196 0.26 -10.13 13.62
N GLU A 197 -0.44 -9.78 14.70
CA GLU A 197 -1.55 -8.81 14.66
C GLU A 197 -1.03 -7.39 14.45
N ALA A 198 0.02 -6.99 15.17
CA ALA A 198 0.59 -5.65 15.07
C ALA A 198 1.14 -5.38 13.66
N LEU A 199 1.82 -6.36 13.04
CA LEU A 199 2.28 -6.28 11.65
C LEU A 199 1.11 -6.16 10.68
N ALA A 200 0.09 -7.00 10.83
CA ALA A 200 -1.08 -6.98 9.96
C ALA A 200 -1.78 -5.62 10.01
N GLU A 201 -2.01 -5.09 11.21
CA GLU A 201 -2.68 -3.81 11.42
C GLU A 201 -1.85 -2.65 10.87
N TYR A 202 -0.56 -2.62 11.17
CA TYR A 202 0.37 -1.57 10.71
C TYR A 202 0.46 -1.54 9.18
N CYS A 203 0.74 -2.68 8.55
CA CYS A 203 0.83 -2.76 7.09
C CYS A 203 -0.51 -2.44 6.41
N THR A 204 -1.64 -2.86 6.99
CA THR A 204 -2.97 -2.53 6.45
C THR A 204 -3.25 -1.03 6.54
N ASN A 205 -2.88 -0.39 7.65
CA ASN A 205 -3.02 1.05 7.84
C ASN A 205 -2.18 1.84 6.82
N ASP A 206 -0.91 1.47 6.62
CA ASP A 206 -0.02 2.09 5.64
C ASP A 206 -0.57 2.00 4.21
N VAL A 207 -1.03 0.80 3.82
CA VAL A 207 -1.65 0.57 2.50
C VAL A 207 -2.93 1.40 2.36
N GLN A 208 -3.73 1.53 3.42
CA GLN A 208 -4.92 2.36 3.40
C GLN A 208 -4.56 3.84 3.22
N ILE A 209 -3.62 4.38 4.00
CA ILE A 209 -3.15 5.77 3.89
C ILE A 209 -2.68 6.04 2.46
N LEU A 210 -1.83 5.16 1.91
CA LEU A 210 -1.31 5.31 0.56
C LEU A 210 -2.42 5.28 -0.50
N THR A 211 -3.35 4.34 -0.39
CA THR A 211 -4.48 4.21 -1.32
C THR A 211 -5.35 5.46 -1.30
N GLU A 212 -5.70 5.95 -0.12
CA GLU A 212 -6.52 7.16 0.04
C GLU A 212 -5.81 8.41 -0.47
N ALA A 213 -4.51 8.55 -0.19
CA ALA A 213 -3.69 9.65 -0.68
C ALA A 213 -3.61 9.64 -2.21
N LEU A 214 -3.40 8.48 -2.84
CA LEU A 214 -3.32 8.37 -4.30
C LEU A 214 -4.66 8.69 -4.97
N ILE A 215 -5.79 8.26 -4.38
CA ILE A 215 -7.12 8.61 -4.86
C ILE A 215 -7.36 10.11 -4.74
N ALA A 216 -7.00 10.73 -3.61
CA ALA A 216 -7.13 12.16 -3.39
C ALA A 216 -6.25 12.96 -4.37
N PHE A 217 -4.98 12.57 -4.54
CA PHE A 217 -4.06 13.16 -5.50
C PHE A 217 -4.63 13.11 -6.92
N ARG A 218 -5.12 11.95 -7.36
CA ARG A 218 -5.82 11.77 -8.63
C ARG A 218 -7.01 12.71 -8.75
N LYS A 219 -7.95 12.72 -7.79
CA LYS A 219 -9.12 13.62 -7.85
C LYS A 219 -8.70 15.09 -7.97
N ASN A 220 -7.70 15.52 -7.22
CA ASN A 220 -7.21 16.91 -7.26
C ASN A 220 -6.56 17.26 -8.59
N LEU A 221 -5.72 16.37 -9.14
CA LEU A 221 -5.10 16.56 -10.45
C LEU A 221 -6.15 16.69 -11.56
N TRP A 222 -7.18 15.85 -11.54
CA TRP A 222 -8.28 15.92 -12.51
C TRP A 222 -9.08 17.22 -12.40
N LYS A 223 -9.38 17.70 -11.19
CA LYS A 223 -10.05 19.00 -10.98
C LYS A 223 -9.23 20.16 -11.55
N LEU A 224 -7.92 20.17 -11.30
CA LEU A 224 -7.01 21.19 -11.85
C LEU A 224 -6.94 21.14 -13.38
N ALA A 225 -6.92 19.94 -13.97
CA ALA A 225 -6.93 19.78 -15.41
C ALA A 225 -8.22 20.31 -16.05
N LYS A 226 -9.40 19.97 -15.49
CA LYS A 226 -10.69 20.48 -15.97
C LYS A 226 -10.82 22.00 -15.84
N GLY A 227 -10.34 22.57 -14.74
CA GLY A 227 -10.35 24.03 -14.52
C GLY A 227 -9.50 24.83 -15.51
N LYS A 228 -8.46 24.23 -16.09
CA LYS A 228 -7.62 24.87 -17.13
C LYS A 228 -8.21 24.76 -18.54
N ILE A 229 -9.05 23.77 -18.82
CA ILE A 229 -9.66 23.58 -20.15
C ILE A 229 -10.70 24.68 -20.45
N HIS A 230 -11.41 25.20 -19.44
CA HIS A 230 -12.34 26.33 -19.63
C HIS A 230 -11.66 27.68 -19.99
N ASN A 231 -10.34 27.81 -19.76
CA ASN A 231 -9.58 29.03 -20.06
C ASN A 231 -8.74 28.95 -21.34
N LEU A 232 -8.86 27.88 -22.13
CA LEU A 232 -8.17 27.72 -23.40
C LEU A 232 -9.18 27.79 -24.55
N LYS A 233 -9.28 28.95 -25.21
CA LYS A 233 -10.05 29.18 -26.44
C LYS A 233 -9.39 28.52 -27.67
N HIS A 234 -9.14 27.22 -27.65
CA HIS A 234 -8.82 26.48 -28.88
C HIS A 234 -9.37 25.05 -28.83
N PRO A 235 -10.12 24.61 -29.84
CA PRO A 235 -10.63 23.25 -29.89
C PRO A 235 -9.46 22.31 -30.22
N ARG A 236 -9.15 21.38 -29.31
CA ARG A 236 -8.42 20.17 -29.68
C ARG A 236 -9.35 18.98 -29.58
N LYS A 237 -9.26 18.14 -30.62
CA LYS A 237 -9.97 16.87 -30.82
C LYS A 237 -10.12 16.12 -29.50
N GLU A 238 -11.35 15.73 -29.21
CA GLU A 238 -11.73 14.91 -28.07
C GLU A 238 -10.83 13.67 -27.98
N LEU A 239 -10.04 13.59 -26.92
CA LEU A 239 -9.57 12.31 -26.42
C LEU A 239 -10.60 11.87 -25.38
N THR A 240 -11.50 10.99 -25.81
CA THR A 240 -12.40 10.25 -24.94
C THR A 240 -11.57 9.30 -24.07
N TYR A 241 -11.34 9.69 -22.82
CA TYR A 241 -10.83 8.78 -21.80
C TYR A 241 -11.99 8.29 -20.96
N TYR A 242 -12.32 7.00 -21.12
CA TYR A 242 -13.31 6.31 -20.30
C TYR A 242 -12.84 6.22 -18.85
N GLU A 243 -13.74 6.52 -17.91
CA GLU A 243 -13.51 6.35 -16.48
C GLU A 243 -13.33 4.87 -16.16
N MET A 244 -12.10 4.48 -15.78
CA MET A 244 -11.86 3.17 -15.18
C MET A 244 -12.33 3.20 -13.72
N GLN A 245 -13.42 2.49 -13.46
CA GLN A 245 -13.87 2.07 -12.12
C GLN A 245 -13.02 0.92 -11.57
#